data_AF-A0A0Q1ABN6-F1
#
_entry.id   AF-A0A0Q1ABN6-F1
#
_cell.length_a   1.000
_cell.length_b   1.000
_cell.length_c   1.000
_cell.angle_alpha   90.00
_cell.angle_beta   90.00
_cell.angle_gamma   90.00
#
_symmetry.space_group_name_H-M   'P 1'
#
loop_
_entity.id
_entity.type
_entity.pdbx_description
1 polymer ?
#
loop_
_entity_poly.entity_id
_entity_poly.type
_entity_poly.pdbx_seq_one_letter_code
_entity_poly.pdbx_strand_id
1 'polypeptide(L)'
;MKNIIFMIMMMVLSINVLSAEEVSELWLIQGSQQFNIADQDSLVLEKLPFKINFTVDDYNAEQDRWYAARITASLNPDIFNIQPGDHTEQTQFFFPGAGLAAAGIYSSLYLNEHACHYLFYDLENPDISRAELIRVDGKTLQLGWTVDNIQGEIKQDIENFDSQFVYLIYYYDQDLDNIIDQGEFKRFTIQFVD
;
A
#
# COMPACT_ATOMS: atom_id res chain seq x y z
N MET A 1 15.23 45.39 56.03
CA MET A 1 16.13 44.80 55.04
C MET A 1 16.20 43.30 55.23
N LYS A 2 15.54 42.54 54.34
CA LYS A 2 15.99 41.27 53.75
C LYS A 2 14.79 40.65 53.06
N ASN A 3 14.75 40.81 51.74
CA ASN A 3 13.83 40.16 50.83
C ASN A 3 14.14 38.67 50.82
N ILE A 4 13.15 37.82 51.09
CA ILE A 4 13.19 36.40 50.76
C ILE A 4 12.15 36.21 49.66
N ILE A 5 12.64 36.20 48.42
CA ILE A 5 11.88 35.87 47.23
C ILE A 5 11.69 34.35 47.25
N PHE A 6 10.46 33.92 47.50
CA PHE A 6 10.05 32.53 47.41
C PHE A 6 9.79 32.21 45.93
N MET A 7 10.82 31.71 45.24
CA MET A 7 10.72 31.32 43.83
C MET A 7 10.11 29.92 43.76
N ILE A 8 8.79 29.87 43.57
CA ILE A 8 8.05 28.65 43.22
C ILE A 8 8.46 28.31 41.78
N MET A 9 9.36 27.33 41.64
CA MET A 9 9.69 26.74 40.35
C MET A 9 8.53 25.81 39.95
N MET A 10 7.58 26.38 39.22
CA MET A 10 6.49 25.64 38.58
C MET A 10 7.10 24.77 37.49
N MET A 11 7.34 23.51 37.81
CA MET A 11 7.79 22.49 36.87
C MET A 11 6.60 22.18 35.96
N VAL A 12 6.51 22.90 34.84
CA VAL A 12 5.59 22.56 33.76
C VAL A 12 6.11 21.27 33.17
N LEU A 13 5.53 20.14 33.58
CA LEU A 13 5.64 18.88 32.85
C LEU A 13 4.96 19.12 31.49
N SER A 14 5.74 19.55 30.50
CA SER A 14 5.38 19.41 29.11
C SER A 14 5.29 17.91 28.82
N ILE A 15 4.07 17.38 28.88
CA ILE A 15 3.75 16.10 28.26
C ILE A 15 3.98 16.36 26.78
N ASN A 16 5.12 15.92 26.25
CA ASN A 16 5.24 15.70 24.83
C ASN A 16 4.24 14.60 24.52
N VAL A 17 3.03 14.98 24.13
CA VAL A 17 2.18 14.09 23.35
C VAL A 17 2.97 13.91 22.07
N LEU A 18 3.76 12.85 22.03
CA LEU A 18 4.27 12.32 20.77
C LEU A 18 2.99 11.92 20.04
N SER A 19 2.49 12.78 19.15
CA SER A 19 1.61 12.26 18.10
C SER A 19 2.48 11.25 17.37
N ALA A 20 2.13 9.98 17.48
CA ALA A 20 2.58 9.03 16.48
C ALA A 20 2.11 9.61 15.15
N GLU A 21 3.03 10.09 14.32
CA GLU A 21 2.74 10.18 12.89
C GLU A 21 2.32 8.77 12.49
N GLU A 22 1.07 8.61 12.06
CA GLU A 22 0.59 7.39 11.45
C GLU A 22 1.40 7.21 10.17
N VAL A 23 2.50 6.47 10.30
CA VAL A 23 3.22 5.95 9.15
C VAL A 23 2.25 4.98 8.50
N SER A 24 1.65 5.39 7.39
CA SER A 24 1.26 4.47 6.34
C SER A 24 2.50 3.61 6.03
N GLU A 25 2.59 2.43 6.65
CA GLU A 25 3.73 1.54 6.56
C GLU A 25 3.68 0.81 5.20
N LEU A 26 3.91 1.54 4.11
CA LEU A 26 4.07 0.96 2.78
C LEU A 26 5.54 0.59 2.55
N TRP A 27 5.83 -0.70 2.67
CA TRP A 27 7.18 -1.24 2.56
C TRP A 27 7.27 -2.28 1.45
N LEU A 28 8.39 -2.28 0.73
CA LEU A 28 8.79 -3.40 -0.11
C LEU A 28 9.90 -4.19 0.59
N ILE A 29 9.80 -5.51 0.60
CA ILE A 29 10.74 -6.41 1.25
C ILE A 29 11.27 -7.41 0.20
N GLN A 30 12.59 -7.51 0.07
CA GLN A 30 13.26 -8.52 -0.77
C GLN A 30 14.40 -9.15 0.02
N GLY A 31 14.25 -10.42 0.41
CA GLY A 31 15.18 -11.09 1.31
C GLY A 31 15.27 -10.37 2.67
N SER A 32 16.47 -9.89 3.02
CA SER A 32 16.71 -9.10 4.26
C SER A 32 16.60 -7.59 4.05
N GLN A 33 16.41 -7.12 2.81
CA GLN A 33 16.30 -5.70 2.49
C GLN A 33 14.85 -5.23 2.65
N GLN A 34 14.70 -4.02 3.19
CA GLN A 34 13.42 -3.34 3.37
C GLN A 34 13.52 -1.93 2.81
N PHE A 35 12.54 -1.55 2.01
CA PHE A 35 12.47 -0.27 1.33
C PHE A 35 11.18 0.44 1.75
N ASN A 36 11.29 1.63 2.35
CA ASN A 36 10.12 2.47 2.60
C ASN A 36 9.68 3.09 1.27
N ILE A 37 8.55 2.63 0.73
CA ILE A 37 8.03 3.13 -0.55
C ILE A 37 7.50 4.55 -0.36
N ALA A 38 6.99 4.92 0.82
CA ALA A 38 6.44 6.25 1.05
C ALA A 38 7.44 7.37 0.67
N ASP A 39 8.73 7.15 0.96
CA ASP A 39 9.81 8.13 0.78
C ASP A 39 10.53 8.03 -0.58
N GLN A 40 10.18 7.05 -1.42
CA GLN A 40 10.95 6.73 -2.64
C GLN A 40 10.04 6.61 -3.86
N ASP A 41 10.42 7.26 -4.96
CA ASP A 41 9.68 7.15 -6.22
C ASP A 41 10.25 6.05 -7.13
N SER A 42 11.43 5.51 -6.80
CA SER A 42 12.06 4.41 -7.52
C SER A 42 12.84 3.50 -6.57
N LEU A 43 12.74 2.20 -6.80
CA LEU A 43 13.38 1.13 -6.05
C LEU A 43 14.22 0.30 -7.01
N VAL A 44 15.44 -0.06 -6.61
CA VAL A 44 16.30 -0.99 -7.37
C VAL A 44 16.24 -2.35 -6.67
N LEU A 45 15.75 -3.36 -7.38
CA LEU A 45 15.56 -4.71 -6.86
C LEU A 45 16.31 -5.73 -7.72
N GLU A 46 16.80 -6.80 -7.10
CA GLU A 46 17.23 -7.98 -7.84
C GLU A 46 16.02 -8.63 -8.51
N LYS A 47 16.23 -9.42 -9.57
CA LYS A 47 15.17 -10.22 -10.19
C LYS A 47 14.77 -11.43 -9.33
N LEU A 48 14.23 -11.16 -8.14
CA LEU A 48 13.79 -12.14 -7.15
C LEU A 48 12.40 -11.79 -6.62
N PRO A 49 11.65 -12.78 -6.10
CA PRO A 49 10.41 -12.54 -5.37
C PRO A 49 10.55 -11.47 -4.28
N PHE A 50 9.52 -10.66 -4.13
CA PHE A 50 9.44 -9.59 -3.15
C PHE A 50 8.06 -9.56 -2.52
N LYS A 51 7.93 -8.84 -1.39
CA LYS A 51 6.68 -8.68 -0.66
C LYS A 51 6.39 -7.21 -0.46
N ILE A 52 5.14 -6.80 -0.69
CA ILE A 52 4.67 -5.46 -0.34
C ILE A 52 3.89 -5.57 0.97
N ASN A 53 4.37 -4.90 2.01
CA ASN A 53 3.64 -4.71 3.26
C ASN A 53 2.94 -3.36 3.23
N PHE A 54 1.73 -3.33 3.75
CA PHE A 54 0.91 -2.14 3.80
C PHE A 54 -0.09 -2.24 4.95
N THR A 55 -0.72 -1.11 5.27
CA THR A 55 -1.71 -1.03 6.32
C THR A 55 -3.06 -0.65 5.72
N VAL A 56 -4.13 -1.30 6.18
CA VAL A 56 -5.53 -1.00 5.84
C VAL A 56 -6.41 -1.15 7.07
N ASP A 57 -7.53 -0.44 7.11
CA ASP A 57 -8.57 -0.73 8.10
C ASP A 57 -9.25 -2.09 7.85
N ASP A 58 -9.80 -2.64 8.93
CA ASP A 58 -10.49 -3.92 8.93
C ASP A 58 -11.69 -3.90 7.97
N TYR A 59 -11.73 -4.92 7.13
CA TYR A 59 -12.78 -5.13 6.16
C TYR A 59 -14.07 -5.55 6.87
N ASN A 60 -15.16 -4.79 6.68
CA ASN A 60 -16.44 -5.10 7.31
C ASN A 60 -17.56 -5.17 6.26
N ALA A 61 -17.81 -6.39 5.78
CA ALA A 61 -18.86 -6.67 4.80
C ALA A 61 -20.27 -6.35 5.32
N GLU A 62 -20.53 -6.53 6.62
CA GLU A 62 -21.85 -6.30 7.22
C GLU A 62 -22.25 -4.81 7.22
N GLN A 63 -21.26 -3.91 7.33
CA GLN A 63 -21.45 -2.46 7.35
C GLN A 63 -21.19 -1.80 5.99
N ASP A 64 -20.98 -2.59 4.94
CA ASP A 64 -20.66 -2.12 3.59
C ASP A 64 -19.37 -1.26 3.55
N ARG A 65 -18.38 -1.60 4.40
CA ARG A 65 -17.09 -0.90 4.47
C ARG A 65 -15.98 -1.77 3.89
N TRP A 66 -15.63 -1.48 2.65
CA TRP A 66 -14.72 -2.28 1.83
C TRP A 66 -13.33 -1.64 1.81
N TYR A 67 -12.65 -1.66 2.96
CA TYR A 67 -11.27 -1.21 3.02
C TYR A 67 -10.36 -2.22 2.32
N ALA A 68 -9.71 -1.76 1.25
CA ALA A 68 -8.77 -2.55 0.49
C ALA A 68 -7.72 -1.65 -0.14
N ALA A 69 -6.47 -2.12 -0.12
CA ALA A 69 -5.43 -1.54 -0.94
C ALA A 69 -5.64 -1.97 -2.39
N ARG A 70 -5.51 -1.02 -3.31
CA ARG A 70 -5.56 -1.24 -4.75
C ARG A 70 -4.17 -1.02 -5.33
N ILE A 71 -3.65 -1.99 -6.08
CA ILE A 71 -2.37 -1.84 -6.78
C ILE A 71 -2.61 -2.03 -8.28
N THR A 72 -2.14 -1.11 -9.12
CA THR A 72 -2.05 -1.34 -10.57
C THR A 72 -0.58 -1.33 -10.99
N ALA A 73 -0.26 -2.07 -12.05
CA ALA A 73 1.09 -2.16 -12.59
C ALA A 73 1.10 -2.17 -14.12
N SER A 74 2.07 -1.51 -14.71
CA SER A 74 2.28 -1.50 -16.17
C SER A 74 3.77 -1.34 -16.51
N LEU A 75 4.09 -1.63 -17.78
CA LEU A 75 5.36 -1.28 -18.42
C LEU A 75 5.31 0.11 -19.06
N ASN A 76 4.12 0.70 -19.19
CA ASN A 76 3.94 2.06 -19.64
C ASN A 76 3.86 3.02 -18.43
N PRO A 77 4.73 4.03 -18.32
CA PRO A 77 4.65 5.04 -17.26
C PRO A 77 3.37 5.89 -17.31
N ASP A 78 2.61 5.89 -18.41
CA ASP A 78 1.38 6.68 -18.53
C ASP A 78 0.32 6.35 -17.48
N ILE A 79 0.40 5.16 -16.84
CA ILE A 79 -0.47 4.83 -15.71
C ILE A 79 -0.38 5.86 -14.58
N PHE A 80 0.73 6.58 -14.46
CA PHE A 80 0.94 7.63 -13.47
C PHE A 80 0.06 8.87 -13.67
N ASN A 81 -0.67 8.96 -14.77
CA ASN A 81 -1.60 10.05 -15.05
C ASN A 81 -2.92 9.93 -14.26
N ILE A 82 -2.80 10.05 -12.94
CA ILE A 82 -3.88 10.26 -11.97
C ILE A 82 -3.53 11.49 -11.14
N GLN A 83 -4.48 12.16 -10.49
CA GLN A 83 -4.20 13.32 -9.65
C GLN A 83 -5.15 13.36 -8.44
N PRO A 84 -4.75 14.03 -7.33
CA PRO A 84 -5.68 14.31 -6.26
C PRO A 84 -6.94 15.03 -6.76
N GLY A 85 -8.11 14.61 -6.29
CA GLY A 85 -9.42 15.09 -6.72
C GLY A 85 -10.05 14.31 -7.89
N ASP A 86 -9.32 13.39 -8.53
CA ASP A 86 -9.90 12.51 -9.54
C ASP A 86 -10.88 11.54 -8.88
N HIS A 87 -12.05 11.34 -9.51
CA HIS A 87 -12.96 10.29 -9.09
C HIS A 87 -12.46 8.94 -9.62
N THR A 88 -12.47 7.89 -8.80
CA THR A 88 -11.95 6.57 -9.19
C THR A 88 -12.67 5.99 -10.42
N GLU A 89 -13.96 6.29 -10.60
CA GLU A 89 -14.75 5.94 -11.80
C GLU A 89 -14.19 6.52 -13.12
N GLN A 90 -13.41 7.60 -13.05
CA GLN A 90 -12.81 8.25 -14.22
C GLN A 90 -11.41 7.72 -14.54
N THR A 91 -10.83 6.93 -13.62
CA THR A 91 -9.54 6.28 -13.82
C THR A 91 -9.69 5.01 -14.64
N GLN A 92 -8.63 4.60 -15.32
CA GLN A 92 -8.65 3.38 -16.13
C GLN A 92 -8.56 2.10 -15.29
N PHE A 93 -8.12 2.16 -14.05
CA PHE A 93 -7.73 0.97 -13.26
C PHE A 93 -8.31 0.91 -11.85
N PHE A 94 -8.93 1.97 -11.32
CA PHE A 94 -9.59 1.96 -10.01
C PHE A 94 -11.12 2.09 -10.05
N PHE A 95 -11.72 2.14 -11.25
CA PHE A 95 -13.16 2.20 -11.40
C PHE A 95 -13.85 0.93 -10.84
N PRO A 96 -15.13 1.02 -10.42
CA PRO A 96 -15.89 -0.15 -9.96
C PRO A 96 -15.90 -1.29 -10.98
N GLY A 97 -15.36 -2.45 -10.59
CA GLY A 97 -15.21 -3.61 -11.48
C GLY A 97 -13.83 -3.77 -12.12
N ALA A 98 -12.90 -2.83 -11.92
CA ALA A 98 -11.50 -2.97 -12.36
C ALA A 98 -10.69 -3.99 -11.52
N GLY A 99 -11.22 -4.40 -10.37
CA GLY A 99 -10.57 -5.37 -9.49
C GLY A 99 -10.44 -6.75 -10.16
N LEU A 100 -9.24 -7.32 -10.13
CA LEU A 100 -9.00 -8.67 -10.62
C LEU A 100 -9.90 -9.69 -9.90
N ALA A 101 -10.50 -10.61 -10.66
CA ALA A 101 -11.28 -11.70 -10.12
C ALA A 101 -10.34 -12.82 -9.62
N ALA A 102 -10.02 -12.79 -8.33
CA ALA A 102 -9.24 -13.84 -7.65
C ALA A 102 -10.09 -14.55 -6.59
N ALA A 103 -9.87 -15.86 -6.44
CA ALA A 103 -10.58 -16.72 -5.49
C ALA A 103 -9.90 -16.79 -4.10
N GLY A 104 -8.92 -15.94 -3.84
CA GLY A 104 -8.15 -15.90 -2.59
C GLY A 104 -6.81 -15.20 -2.81
N ILE A 105 -5.83 -15.48 -1.95
CA ILE A 105 -4.45 -14.97 -2.06
C ILE A 105 -3.77 -15.54 -3.32
N TYR A 106 -3.05 -14.68 -4.03
CA TYR A 106 -2.27 -15.02 -5.23
C TYR A 106 -0.97 -14.21 -5.23
N SER A 107 0.05 -14.67 -5.95
CA SER A 107 1.38 -14.05 -5.95
C SER A 107 1.87 -13.54 -7.30
N SER A 108 0.94 -13.34 -8.23
CA SER A 108 1.22 -12.78 -9.56
C SER A 108 0.97 -11.28 -9.57
N LEU A 109 1.95 -10.48 -9.97
CA LEU A 109 1.77 -9.07 -10.33
C LEU A 109 1.26 -8.99 -11.77
N TYR A 110 0.02 -8.59 -11.97
CA TYR A 110 -0.60 -8.51 -13.29
C TYR A 110 -0.26 -7.17 -13.91
N LEU A 111 0.34 -7.20 -15.10
CA LEU A 111 0.61 -6.01 -15.89
C LEU A 111 -0.63 -5.68 -16.70
N ASN A 112 -1.45 -4.74 -16.22
CA ASN A 112 -2.71 -4.38 -16.86
C ASN A 112 -3.11 -2.93 -16.53
N GLU A 113 -3.16 -2.09 -17.56
CA GLU A 113 -3.51 -0.67 -17.46
C GLU A 113 -5.01 -0.42 -17.19
N HIS A 114 -5.82 -1.48 -17.26
CA HIS A 114 -7.26 -1.42 -17.08
C HIS A 114 -7.77 -2.22 -15.88
N ALA A 115 -6.87 -2.67 -15.01
CA ALA A 115 -7.22 -3.44 -13.83
C ALA A 115 -6.36 -3.08 -12.63
N CYS A 116 -6.84 -3.46 -11.45
CA CYS A 116 -6.06 -3.42 -10.24
C CYS A 116 -6.15 -4.72 -9.44
N HIS A 117 -5.07 -5.00 -8.74
CA HIS A 117 -5.05 -5.88 -7.58
C HIS A 117 -5.91 -5.27 -6.49
N TYR A 118 -6.90 -6.00 -6.00
CA TYR A 118 -7.71 -5.61 -4.86
C TYR A 118 -7.27 -6.46 -3.66
N LEU A 119 -6.61 -5.85 -2.68
CA LEU A 119 -5.88 -6.53 -1.61
C LEU A 119 -6.50 -6.17 -0.26
N PHE A 120 -7.07 -7.19 0.39
CA PHE A 120 -7.74 -7.06 1.69
C PHE A 120 -7.57 -8.34 2.49
N TYR A 121 -7.92 -8.27 3.77
CA TYR A 121 -8.05 -9.43 4.63
C TYR A 121 -9.38 -9.36 5.37
N ASP A 122 -10.16 -10.44 5.31
CA ASP A 122 -11.42 -10.59 6.04
C ASP A 122 -11.14 -11.43 7.31
N LEU A 123 -11.26 -10.81 8.49
CA LEU A 123 -11.06 -11.49 9.77
C LEU A 123 -12.09 -12.60 10.03
N GLU A 124 -13.30 -12.48 9.47
CA GLU A 124 -14.39 -13.44 9.64
C GLU A 124 -14.32 -14.56 8.61
N ASN A 125 -13.87 -14.25 7.38
CA ASN A 125 -13.72 -15.21 6.29
C ASN A 125 -12.32 -15.18 5.66
N PRO A 126 -11.28 -15.69 6.34
CA PRO A 126 -9.90 -15.65 5.83
C PRO A 126 -9.71 -16.26 4.44
N ASP A 127 -10.50 -17.28 4.08
CA ASP A 127 -10.39 -18.00 2.80
C ASP A 127 -10.66 -17.13 1.57
N ILE A 128 -11.39 -16.01 1.71
CA ILE A 128 -11.66 -15.08 0.60
C ILE A 128 -10.66 -13.91 0.55
N SER A 129 -9.76 -13.83 1.53
CA SER A 129 -8.76 -12.75 1.63
C SER A 129 -7.81 -12.76 0.45
N ARG A 130 -7.26 -11.58 0.12
CA ARG A 130 -6.37 -11.39 -1.04
C ARG A 130 -4.98 -10.90 -0.66
N ALA A 131 -4.73 -10.72 0.64
CA ALA A 131 -3.43 -10.49 1.22
C ALA A 131 -3.25 -11.36 2.47
N GLU A 132 -2.01 -11.49 2.93
CA GLU A 132 -1.66 -12.20 4.15
C GLU A 132 -1.79 -11.27 5.36
N LEU A 133 -2.46 -11.70 6.42
CA LEU A 133 -2.45 -10.98 7.69
C LEU A 133 -1.08 -11.12 8.37
N ILE A 134 -0.43 -9.99 8.66
CA ILE A 134 0.82 -9.93 9.43
C ILE A 134 0.50 -9.67 10.90
N ARG A 135 -0.31 -8.63 11.16
CA ARG A 135 -0.65 -8.19 12.51
C ARG A 135 -1.98 -7.46 12.52
N VAL A 136 -2.69 -7.55 13.64
CA VAL A 136 -3.86 -6.73 13.97
C VAL A 136 -3.45 -5.69 15.02
N ASP A 137 -3.81 -4.43 14.81
CA ASP A 137 -3.65 -3.34 15.77
C ASP A 137 -4.96 -2.54 15.89
N GLY A 138 -5.81 -2.95 16.83
CA GLY A 138 -7.15 -2.38 16.96
C GLY A 138 -8.01 -2.67 15.73
N LYS A 139 -8.42 -1.62 15.02
CA LYS A 139 -9.18 -1.69 13.76
C LYS A 139 -8.31 -1.73 12.51
N THR A 140 -7.00 -1.62 12.70
CA THR A 140 -6.05 -1.48 11.61
C THR A 140 -5.29 -2.78 11.43
N LEU A 141 -5.16 -3.23 10.19
CA LEU A 141 -4.53 -4.47 9.79
C LEU A 141 -3.22 -4.16 9.08
N GLN A 142 -2.13 -4.78 9.54
CA GLN A 142 -0.89 -4.87 8.76
C GLN A 142 -0.98 -6.10 7.88
N LEU A 143 -0.95 -5.87 6.58
CA LEU A 143 -1.08 -6.90 5.56
C LEU A 143 0.19 -7.02 4.73
N GLY A 144 0.34 -8.16 4.09
CA GLY A 144 1.44 -8.46 3.20
C GLY A 144 0.99 -9.14 1.93
N TRP A 145 1.56 -8.75 0.80
CA TRP A 145 1.29 -9.38 -0.48
C TRP A 145 2.60 -9.80 -1.14
N THR A 146 2.81 -11.11 -1.24
CA THR A 146 4.00 -11.72 -1.84
C THR A 146 3.82 -11.77 -3.36
N VAL A 147 4.84 -11.33 -4.09
CA VAL A 147 4.91 -11.35 -5.56
C VAL A 147 6.06 -12.26 -5.98
N ASP A 148 5.74 -13.38 -6.60
CA ASP A 148 6.71 -14.40 -7.05
C ASP A 148 6.95 -14.35 -8.55
N ASN A 149 5.99 -13.80 -9.30
CA ASN A 149 5.97 -13.84 -10.75
C ASN A 149 5.22 -12.63 -11.31
N ILE A 150 5.50 -12.32 -12.58
CA ILE A 150 4.88 -11.23 -13.31
C ILE A 150 3.99 -11.82 -14.42
N GLN A 151 2.76 -11.35 -14.49
CA GLN A 151 1.74 -11.82 -15.42
C GLN A 151 1.42 -10.73 -16.43
N GLY A 152 2.06 -10.79 -17.59
CA GLY A 152 1.69 -10.03 -18.79
C GLY A 152 0.86 -10.90 -19.74
N GLU A 153 1.21 -10.88 -21.04
CA GLU A 153 0.65 -11.82 -22.04
C GLU A 153 0.90 -13.29 -21.65
N ILE A 154 2.06 -13.56 -21.07
CA ILE A 154 2.44 -14.83 -20.48
C ILE A 154 2.86 -14.64 -19.02
N LYS A 155 2.70 -15.70 -18.23
CA LYS A 155 3.24 -15.76 -16.87
C LYS A 155 4.75 -15.95 -16.94
N GLN A 156 5.52 -15.14 -16.23
CA GLN A 156 6.97 -15.26 -16.13
C GLN A 156 7.39 -15.21 -14.66
N ASP A 157 8.30 -16.09 -14.25
CA ASP A 157 8.99 -15.93 -12.97
C ASP A 157 9.84 -14.65 -13.01
N ILE A 158 9.98 -13.94 -11.89
CA ILE A 158 10.67 -12.64 -11.86
C ILE A 158 12.12 -12.75 -12.37
N GLU A 159 12.81 -13.86 -12.07
CA GLU A 159 14.16 -14.16 -12.57
C GLU A 159 14.29 -14.10 -14.09
N ASN A 160 13.23 -14.47 -14.80
CA ASN A 160 13.18 -14.56 -16.25
C ASN A 160 12.44 -13.38 -16.88
N PHE A 161 12.09 -12.37 -16.09
CA PHE A 161 11.29 -11.26 -16.57
C PHE A 161 12.07 -10.37 -17.54
N ASP A 162 11.51 -10.18 -18.74
CA ASP A 162 12.18 -9.53 -19.87
C ASP A 162 12.37 -8.01 -19.71
N SER A 163 11.55 -7.35 -18.89
CA SER A 163 11.64 -5.90 -18.67
C SER A 163 12.48 -5.58 -17.43
N GLN A 164 13.24 -4.49 -17.52
CA GLN A 164 13.96 -3.91 -16.40
C GLN A 164 13.09 -3.00 -15.53
N PHE A 165 11.93 -2.56 -16.03
CA PHE A 165 11.11 -1.58 -15.34
C PHE A 165 9.67 -2.05 -15.22
N VAL A 166 9.08 -1.80 -14.04
CA VAL A 166 7.65 -1.87 -13.80
C VAL A 166 7.24 -0.61 -13.05
N TYR A 167 6.18 0.03 -13.53
CA TYR A 167 5.56 1.20 -12.91
C TYR A 167 4.37 0.72 -12.10
N LEU A 168 4.25 1.16 -10.85
CA LEU A 168 3.20 0.76 -9.94
C LEU A 168 2.53 1.97 -9.30
N ILE A 169 1.21 1.86 -9.11
CA ILE A 169 0.46 2.77 -8.25
C ILE A 169 -0.16 1.93 -7.14
N TYR A 170 0.17 2.27 -5.90
CA TYR A 170 -0.57 1.87 -4.72
C TYR A 170 -1.62 2.94 -4.42
N TYR A 171 -2.85 2.53 -4.11
CA TYR A 171 -3.95 3.40 -3.71
C TYR A 171 -4.73 2.77 -2.57
N TYR A 172 -5.07 3.55 -1.56
CA TYR A 172 -5.92 3.17 -0.44
C TYR A 172 -6.86 4.32 -0.11
N ASP A 173 -8.13 4.09 -0.41
CA ASP A 173 -9.27 4.97 -0.14
C ASP A 173 -9.61 4.89 1.36
N GLN A 174 -9.18 5.90 2.13
CA GLN A 174 -9.23 5.91 3.59
C GLN A 174 -10.61 6.25 4.13
N ASP A 175 -11.38 7.07 3.41
CA ASP A 175 -12.71 7.50 3.83
C ASP A 175 -13.86 6.88 3.01
N LEU A 176 -13.52 6.11 1.97
CA LEU A 176 -14.43 5.36 1.10
C LEU A 176 -15.34 6.26 0.26
N ASP A 177 -14.90 7.47 -0.06
CA ASP A 177 -15.69 8.43 -0.84
C ASP A 177 -15.52 8.28 -2.37
N ASN A 178 -14.59 7.41 -2.80
CA ASN A 178 -14.24 7.14 -4.20
C ASN A 178 -13.56 8.31 -4.94
N ILE A 179 -13.09 9.32 -4.21
CA ILE A 179 -12.22 10.39 -4.69
C ILE A 179 -10.79 10.03 -4.31
N ILE A 180 -9.84 10.33 -5.19
CA ILE A 180 -8.43 10.11 -4.89
C ILE A 180 -7.93 11.32 -4.11
N ASP A 181 -7.70 11.18 -2.80
CA ASP A 181 -7.20 12.27 -1.99
C ASP A 181 -5.67 12.34 -1.92
N GLN A 182 -5.17 13.50 -1.51
CA GLN A 182 -3.75 13.68 -1.28
C GLN A 182 -3.29 12.79 -0.11
N GLY A 183 -2.36 11.88 -0.39
CA GLY A 183 -1.83 10.94 0.59
C GLY A 183 -2.41 9.53 0.49
N GLU A 184 -3.49 9.35 -0.28
CA GLU A 184 -4.14 8.04 -0.46
C GLU A 184 -3.46 7.17 -1.51
N PHE A 185 -2.60 7.74 -2.36
CA PHE A 185 -1.90 6.96 -3.38
C PHE A 185 -0.41 7.28 -3.42
N LYS A 186 0.35 6.29 -3.89
CA LYS A 186 1.78 6.38 -4.14
C LYS A 186 2.13 5.78 -5.50
N ARG A 187 2.85 6.56 -6.30
CA ARG A 187 3.46 6.10 -7.55
C ARG A 187 4.90 5.70 -7.26
N PHE A 188 5.34 4.56 -7.77
CA PHE A 188 6.73 4.16 -7.67
C PHE A 188 7.13 3.25 -8.82
N THR A 189 8.42 3.28 -9.16
CA THR A 189 9.00 2.43 -10.20
C THR A 189 9.90 1.38 -9.57
N ILE A 190 9.71 0.12 -9.94
CA ILE A 190 10.70 -0.93 -9.68
C ILE A 190 11.63 -1.00 -10.89
N GLN A 191 12.93 -0.87 -10.64
CA GLN A 191 14.00 -1.17 -11.58
C GLN A 191 14.65 -2.50 -11.18
N PHE A 192 14.49 -3.51 -12.03
CA PHE A 192 15.15 -4.80 -11.86
C PHE A 192 16.60 -4.76 -12.34
N VAL A 193 17.49 -5.31 -11.52
CA VAL A 193 18.88 -5.59 -11.85
C VAL A 193 19.12 -7.10 -11.81
N ASP A 194 20.04 -7.57 -12.67
CA ASP A 194 20.47 -8.96 -12.72
C ASP A 194 21.47 -9.30 -11.61
#